data_AF-A0A034WQU2-F1
#
_entry.id   AF-A0A034WQU2-F1
#
_cell.length_a   1.000
_cell.length_b   1.000
_cell.length_c   1.000
_cell.angle_alpha   90.00
_cell.angle_beta   90.00
_cell.angle_gamma   90.00
#
_symmetry.space_group_name_H-M   'P 1'
#
loop_
_entity.id
_entity.type
_entity.pdbx_description
1 polymer ?
#
loop_
_entity_poly.entity_id
_entity_poly.type
_entity_poly.pdbx_seq_one_letter_code
_entity_poly.pdbx_strand_id
1 'polypeptide(L)'
;DDVSEHVPIEDNLTAQQQTLMWNEDLHLHMAPGEKSIPVSVLIDEHAEELSFPTIYGGQFRNYREDIHVTEFMQATSEIRRTDRRATDPQHLLYLAAKIMRLRVSQSVRIAFKHVGYDNKITKENVQSEEYINNCIESNLAFLRCIPNSAWFWSDRKKDLFAMIRQLGAPTVFMTVSAN
;
A
#
# COMPACT_ATOMS: atom_id res chain seq x y z
N ASP A 1 15.89 -31.16 -6.99
CA ASP A 1 15.53 -31.34 -5.56
C ASP A 1 14.61 -30.21 -5.15
N ASP A 2 13.33 -30.51 -5.30
CA ASP A 2 12.20 -29.60 -5.13
C ASP A 2 11.84 -29.58 -3.64
N VAL A 3 12.48 -28.70 -2.89
CA VAL A 3 12.13 -28.44 -1.49
C VAL A 3 11.00 -27.42 -1.49
N SER A 4 9.80 -27.84 -1.90
CA SER A 4 8.60 -27.11 -1.55
C SER A 4 8.32 -27.43 -0.08
N GLU A 5 8.69 -26.52 0.82
CA GLU A 5 8.22 -26.59 2.20
C GLU A 5 6.68 -26.71 2.16
N HIS A 6 6.15 -27.75 2.79
CA HIS A 6 4.72 -28.03 2.82
C HIS A 6 4.07 -27.04 3.80
N VAL A 7 3.94 -25.78 3.37
CA VAL A 7 3.27 -24.74 4.14
C VAL A 7 1.77 -25.06 4.12
N PRO A 8 1.11 -25.18 5.29
CA PRO A 8 -0.33 -25.35 5.35
C PRO A 8 -1.03 -24.28 4.52
N ILE A 9 -2.10 -24.67 3.81
CA ILE A 9 -2.81 -23.77 2.88
C ILE A 9 -3.26 -22.49 3.59
N GLU A 10 -3.70 -22.58 4.85
CA GLU A 10 -4.12 -21.44 5.68
C GLU A 10 -2.97 -20.47 6.02
N ASP A 11 -1.77 -21.00 6.31
CA ASP A 11 -0.58 -20.19 6.60
C ASP A 11 -0.07 -19.50 5.33
N ASN A 12 -0.13 -20.19 4.19
CA ASN A 12 0.19 -19.62 2.88
C ASN A 12 -0.81 -18.52 2.48
N LEU A 13 -2.10 -18.74 2.74
CA LEU A 13 -3.18 -17.77 2.53
C LEU A 13 -2.93 -16.49 3.34
N THR A 14 -2.63 -16.66 4.63
CA THR A 14 -2.32 -15.55 5.55
C THR A 14 -1.04 -14.82 5.14
N ALA A 15 0.00 -15.56 4.74
CA ALA A 15 1.25 -14.98 4.26
C ALA A 15 1.08 -14.19 2.96
N GLN A 16 0.28 -14.69 2.02
CA GLN A 16 -0.03 -13.98 0.77
C GLN A 16 -0.83 -12.70 1.03
N GLN A 17 -1.80 -12.74 1.95
CA GLN A 17 -2.55 -11.56 2.41
C GLN A 17 -1.60 -10.50 2.97
N GLN A 18 -0.60 -10.90 3.74
CA GLN A 18 0.40 -9.99 4.33
C GLN A 18 1.45 -9.50 3.33
N THR A 19 1.77 -10.27 2.28
CA THR A 19 2.86 -10.00 1.33
C THR A 19 2.39 -9.29 0.05
N LEU A 20 1.12 -8.86 -0.03
CA LEU A 20 0.51 -8.25 -1.23
C LEU A 20 0.53 -9.15 -2.48
N MET A 21 0.86 -10.44 -2.32
CA MET A 21 0.72 -11.47 -3.34
C MET A 21 -0.73 -11.99 -3.41
N TRP A 22 -1.58 -11.48 -2.52
CA TRP A 22 -3.00 -11.76 -2.48
C TRP A 22 -3.72 -11.23 -3.71
N ASN A 23 -4.10 -12.15 -4.59
CA ASN A 23 -5.01 -11.86 -5.68
C ASN A 23 -6.47 -11.92 -5.17
N GLU A 24 -7.11 -10.75 -5.04
CA GLU A 24 -8.50 -10.63 -4.57
C GLU A 24 -9.49 -11.38 -5.48
N ASP A 25 -9.25 -11.39 -6.80
CA ASP A 25 -10.10 -12.08 -7.78
C ASP A 25 -9.99 -13.61 -7.70
N LEU A 26 -8.86 -14.13 -7.19
CA LEU A 26 -8.60 -15.57 -7.11
C LEU A 26 -8.93 -16.18 -5.74
N HIS A 27 -8.75 -15.41 -4.66
CA HIS A 27 -8.73 -15.95 -3.28
C HIS A 27 -9.86 -15.44 -2.39
N LEU A 28 -10.63 -14.43 -2.81
CA LEU A 28 -11.70 -13.84 -2.01
C LEU A 28 -13.07 -13.96 -2.70
N HIS A 29 -13.47 -15.18 -3.07
CA HIS A 29 -14.88 -15.48 -3.37
C HIS A 29 -15.69 -15.58 -2.07
N MET A 30 -15.71 -14.52 -1.26
CA MET A 30 -16.79 -14.36 -0.28
C MET A 30 -18.04 -14.07 -1.10
N ALA A 31 -19.01 -14.98 -1.10
CA ALA A 31 -20.29 -14.76 -1.75
C ALA A 31 -20.89 -13.48 -1.17
N PRO A 32 -20.86 -12.35 -1.90
CA PRO A 32 -21.52 -11.15 -1.43
C PRO A 32 -23.00 -11.49 -1.44
N GLY A 33 -23.79 -11.02 -0.46
CA GLY A 33 -25.24 -11.21 -0.50
C GLY A 33 -25.76 -10.91 -1.91
N GLU A 34 -26.64 -11.77 -2.42
CA GLU A 34 -27.04 -11.88 -3.83
C GLU A 34 -26.98 -10.51 -4.57
N LYS A 35 -25.99 -10.36 -5.48
CA LYS A 35 -25.72 -9.16 -6.31
C LYS A 35 -24.92 -7.99 -5.70
N SER A 36 -24.34 -8.10 -4.51
CA SER A 36 -23.40 -7.09 -4.03
C SER A 36 -21.97 -7.33 -4.59
N ILE A 37 -21.21 -6.26 -4.78
CA ILE A 37 -19.78 -6.34 -5.13
C ILE A 37 -19.03 -5.81 -3.91
N PRO A 38 -18.00 -6.51 -3.38
CA PRO A 38 -17.24 -6.02 -2.26
C PRO A 38 -16.62 -4.66 -2.61
N VAL A 39 -16.76 -3.69 -1.70
CA VAL A 39 -16.14 -2.37 -1.88
C VAL A 39 -14.64 -2.52 -1.64
N SER A 40 -13.83 -1.95 -2.54
CA SER A 40 -12.37 -1.97 -2.37
C SER A 40 -11.97 -1.20 -1.11
N VAL A 41 -10.98 -1.71 -0.38
CA VAL A 41 -10.36 -1.05 0.79
C VAL A 41 -9.82 0.35 0.47
N LEU A 42 -9.56 0.64 -0.81
CA LEU A 42 -9.11 1.95 -1.27
C LEU A 42 -10.24 3.00 -1.36
N ILE A 43 -11.49 2.56 -1.42
CA ILE A 43 -12.66 3.40 -1.65
C ILE A 43 -13.49 3.51 -0.36
N ASP A 44 -13.48 2.48 0.47
CA ASP A 44 -14.21 2.45 1.72
C ASP A 44 -13.55 3.33 2.80
N GLU A 45 -14.25 4.41 3.18
CA GLU A 45 -13.82 5.38 4.19
C GLU A 45 -13.74 4.74 5.59
N HIS A 46 -14.64 3.81 5.90
CA HIS A 46 -14.79 3.21 7.23
C HIS A 46 -14.28 1.76 7.30
N ALA A 47 -13.48 1.34 6.31
CA ALA A 47 -12.96 -0.02 6.21
C ALA A 47 -12.22 -0.48 7.47
N GLU A 48 -11.55 0.43 8.17
CA GLU A 48 -10.73 0.13 9.35
C GLU A 48 -11.60 -0.12 10.59
N GLU A 49 -12.57 0.76 10.82
CA GLU A 49 -13.53 0.66 11.92
C GLU A 49 -14.43 -0.58 11.79
N LEU A 50 -14.78 -0.94 10.56
CA LEU A 50 -15.56 -2.14 10.24
C LEU A 50 -14.73 -3.43 10.34
N SER A 51 -13.44 -3.38 9.98
CA SER A 51 -12.55 -4.56 10.04
C SER A 51 -12.10 -4.88 11.47
N PHE A 52 -11.99 -3.88 12.34
CA PHE A 52 -11.48 -4.03 13.71
C PHE A 52 -12.50 -3.58 14.77
N PRO A 53 -13.64 -4.27 14.91
CA PRO A 53 -14.66 -3.91 15.89
C PRO A 53 -14.15 -3.99 17.33
N THR A 54 -13.15 -4.84 17.61
CA THR A 54 -12.49 -4.95 18.93
C THR A 54 -11.76 -3.67 19.32
N ILE A 55 -11.26 -2.91 18.35
CA ILE A 55 -10.49 -1.68 18.57
C ILE A 55 -11.45 -0.48 18.63
N TYR A 56 -12.33 -0.35 17.64
CA TYR A 56 -13.17 0.84 17.46
C TYR A 56 -14.55 0.73 18.12
N GLY A 57 -14.93 -0.45 18.62
CA GLY A 57 -16.24 -0.67 19.24
C GLY A 57 -17.42 -0.41 18.31
N GLY A 58 -17.21 -0.51 16.99
CA GLY A 58 -18.21 -0.18 15.97
C GLY A 58 -18.51 1.33 15.85
N GLN A 59 -17.68 2.20 16.43
CA GLN A 59 -17.84 3.65 16.31
C GLN A 59 -16.94 4.21 15.21
N PHE A 60 -17.53 4.98 14.31
CA PHE A 60 -16.76 5.71 13.30
C PHE A 60 -16.00 6.88 13.93
N ARG A 61 -14.81 7.14 13.39
CA ARG A 61 -14.00 8.29 13.80
C ARG A 61 -14.67 9.58 13.36
N ASN A 62 -14.68 10.56 14.25
CA ASN A 62 -15.18 11.91 13.96
C ASN A 62 -14.01 12.88 13.95
N TYR A 63 -13.96 13.73 12.92
CA TYR A 63 -12.96 14.78 12.78
C TYR A 63 -13.62 16.15 12.87
N ARG A 64 -12.82 17.17 13.20
CA ARG A 64 -13.28 18.56 13.16
C ARG A 64 -13.44 18.97 11.70
N GLU A 65 -14.53 19.64 11.36
CA GLU A 65 -14.88 20.02 9.98
C GLU A 65 -13.79 20.87 9.30
N ASP A 66 -13.03 21.65 10.07
CA ASP A 66 -11.96 22.52 9.55
C ASP A 66 -10.69 21.79 9.11
N ILE A 67 -10.57 20.47 9.38
CA ILE A 67 -9.32 19.73 9.20
C ILE A 67 -9.51 18.60 8.20
N HIS A 68 -8.79 18.67 7.08
CA HIS A 68 -8.65 17.53 6.18
C HIS A 68 -7.66 16.52 6.77
N VAL A 69 -8.18 15.37 7.21
CA VAL A 69 -7.38 14.31 7.82
C VAL A 69 -7.06 13.23 6.79
N THR A 70 -5.79 13.07 6.47
CA THR A 70 -5.32 11.97 5.61
C THR A 70 -5.16 10.68 6.39
N GLU A 71 -5.25 9.52 5.73
CA GLU A 71 -5.10 8.20 6.35
C GLU A 71 -3.73 8.03 7.02
N PHE A 72 -2.69 8.64 6.45
CA PHE A 72 -1.36 8.67 7.08
C PHE A 72 -1.35 9.48 8.38
N MET A 73 -2.08 10.60 8.45
CA MET A 73 -2.24 11.38 9.68
C MET A 73 -3.01 10.59 10.74
N GLN A 74 -4.07 9.87 10.34
CA GLN A 74 -4.82 8.98 11.24
C GLN A 74 -3.89 7.94 11.84
N ALA A 75 -3.17 7.20 10.98
CA ALA A 75 -2.25 6.16 11.39
C ALA A 75 -1.17 6.65 12.35
N THR A 76 -0.53 7.76 12.02
CA THR A 76 0.53 8.31 12.85
C THR A 76 -0.02 8.88 14.16
N SER A 77 -1.27 9.37 14.17
CA SER A 77 -1.93 9.77 15.42
C SER A 77 -2.15 8.57 16.32
N GLU A 78 -2.66 7.47 15.80
CA GLU A 78 -2.96 6.26 16.58
C GLU A 78 -1.72 5.62 17.17
N ILE A 79 -0.62 5.51 16.41
CA ILE A 79 0.65 4.95 16.90
C ILE A 79 1.24 5.79 18.04
N ARG A 80 0.96 7.10 18.08
CA ARG A 80 1.48 8.02 19.11
C ARG A 80 0.55 8.20 20.31
N ARG A 81 -0.66 7.65 20.28
CA ARG A 81 -1.58 7.74 21.43
C ARG A 81 -1.08 6.87 22.57
N THR A 82 -1.48 7.24 23.78
CA THR A 82 -1.24 6.43 24.99
C THR A 82 -2.03 5.12 24.96
N ASP A 83 -3.16 5.09 24.24
CA ASP A 83 -3.94 3.87 24.03
C ASP A 83 -3.22 2.92 23.07
N ARG A 84 -2.91 1.72 23.54
CA ARG A 84 -2.16 0.69 22.81
C ARG A 84 -3.06 -0.28 22.03
N ARG A 85 -4.39 -0.19 22.15
CA ARG A 85 -5.32 -1.09 21.43
C ARG A 85 -5.15 -1.00 19.92
N ALA A 86 -4.86 0.20 19.42
CA ALA A 86 -4.57 0.44 18.00
C ALA A 86 -3.14 0.05 17.58
N THR A 87 -2.29 -0.40 18.51
CA THR A 87 -0.93 -0.91 18.23
C THR A 87 -0.88 -2.44 18.15
N ASP A 88 -2.03 -3.10 18.03
CA ASP A 88 -2.08 -4.53 17.75
C ASP A 88 -1.33 -4.84 16.43
N PRO A 89 -0.47 -5.87 16.36
CA PRO A 89 0.32 -6.15 15.16
C PRO A 89 -0.53 -6.34 13.90
N GLN A 90 -1.70 -6.96 14.01
CA GLN A 90 -2.56 -7.17 12.84
C GLN A 90 -3.13 -5.86 12.32
N HIS A 91 -3.59 -5.00 13.24
CA HIS A 91 -4.05 -3.66 12.91
C HIS A 91 -2.94 -2.82 12.25
N LEU A 92 -1.73 -2.86 12.81
CA LEU A 92 -0.59 -2.11 12.29
C LEU A 92 -0.20 -2.56 10.89
N LEU A 93 -0.17 -3.87 10.63
CA LEU A 93 0.13 -4.42 9.31
C LEU A 93 -0.96 -4.07 8.30
N TYR A 94 -2.23 -4.14 8.70
CA TYR A 94 -3.35 -3.69 7.87
C TYR A 94 -3.19 -2.22 7.47
N LEU A 95 -2.88 -1.35 8.42
CA LEU A 95 -2.70 0.07 8.20
C LEU A 95 -1.52 0.38 7.28
N ALA A 96 -0.40 -0.33 7.46
CA ALA A 96 0.76 -0.24 6.58
C ALA A 96 0.41 -0.64 5.14
N ALA A 97 -0.32 -1.75 4.97
CA ALA A 97 -0.78 -2.21 3.66
C ALA A 97 -1.77 -1.22 3.01
N LYS A 98 -2.73 -0.69 3.77
CA LYS A 98 -3.69 0.33 3.31
C LYS A 98 -2.98 1.59 2.80
N ILE A 99 -2.06 2.14 3.59
CA ILE A 99 -1.28 3.33 3.21
C ILE A 99 -0.44 3.06 1.97
N MET A 100 0.18 1.88 1.87
CA MET A 100 0.96 1.49 0.71
C MET A 100 0.09 1.44 -0.56
N ARG A 101 -1.07 0.79 -0.50
CA ARG A 101 -2.02 0.73 -1.63
C ARG A 101 -2.50 2.13 -2.04
N LEU A 102 -2.80 3.01 -1.08
CA LEU A 102 -3.19 4.40 -1.33
C LEU A 102 -2.09 5.18 -2.07
N ARG A 103 -0.84 5.05 -1.63
CA ARG A 103 0.32 5.70 -2.29
C ARG A 103 0.54 5.22 -3.71
N VAL A 104 0.39 3.91 -3.95
CA VAL A 104 0.46 3.34 -5.30
C VAL A 104 -0.67 3.89 -6.16
N SER A 105 -1.92 3.88 -5.68
CA SER A 105 -3.08 4.42 -6.42
C SER A 105 -2.88 5.90 -6.78
N GLN A 106 -2.45 6.73 -5.83
CA GLN A 106 -2.14 8.14 -6.07
C GLN A 106 -1.00 8.32 -7.09
N SER A 107 0.05 7.51 -7.00
CA SER A 107 1.18 7.59 -7.92
C SER A 107 0.82 7.14 -9.33
N VAL A 108 -0.02 6.11 -9.47
CA VAL A 108 -0.61 5.68 -10.75
C VAL A 108 -1.46 6.80 -11.33
N ARG A 109 -2.36 7.41 -10.54
CA ARG A 109 -3.18 8.56 -10.99
C ARG A 109 -2.32 9.72 -11.51
N ILE A 110 -1.18 9.99 -10.87
CA ILE A 110 -0.23 11.02 -11.31
C ILE A 110 0.54 10.58 -12.56
N ALA A 111 0.99 9.32 -12.62
CA ALA A 111 1.75 8.78 -13.75
C ALA A 111 0.91 8.76 -15.04
N PHE A 112 -0.36 8.42 -14.94
CA PHE A 112 -1.29 8.45 -16.07
C PHE A 112 -1.98 9.80 -16.28
N LYS A 113 -1.63 10.83 -15.48
CA LYS A 113 -2.10 12.18 -15.74
C LYS A 113 -1.45 12.67 -17.03
N HIS A 114 -2.25 13.01 -18.02
CA HIS A 114 -1.76 13.61 -19.26
C HIS A 114 -0.97 14.89 -18.95
N VAL A 115 0.29 14.94 -19.34
CA VAL A 115 1.14 16.13 -19.26
C VAL A 115 1.40 16.60 -20.69
N GLY A 116 0.50 17.43 -21.22
CA GLY A 116 0.55 17.94 -22.58
C GLY A 116 -0.40 19.11 -22.81
N TYR A 117 -0.24 19.83 -23.92
CA TYR A 117 -1.08 20.98 -24.31
C TYR A 117 -2.40 20.57 -24.98
N ASP A 118 -2.48 19.37 -25.55
CA ASP A 118 -3.65 18.88 -26.26
C ASP A 118 -4.39 17.84 -25.43
N ASN A 119 -5.50 18.24 -24.79
CA ASN A 119 -6.32 17.36 -23.95
C ASN A 119 -7.16 16.34 -24.75
N LYS A 120 -6.90 16.16 -26.05
CA LYS A 120 -7.65 15.25 -26.93
C LYS A 120 -7.06 13.85 -26.91
N ILE A 121 -7.25 13.15 -25.80
CA ILE A 121 -7.07 11.69 -25.80
C ILE A 121 -8.34 11.06 -26.37
N THR A 122 -8.24 10.48 -27.56
CA THR A 122 -9.35 9.74 -28.20
C THR A 122 -9.56 8.41 -27.47
N LYS A 123 -10.81 7.95 -27.36
CA LYS A 123 -11.16 6.66 -26.75
C LYS A 123 -10.37 5.49 -27.35
N GLU A 124 -10.12 5.53 -28.66
CA GLU A 124 -9.35 4.52 -29.40
C GLU A 124 -7.90 4.43 -28.92
N ASN A 125 -7.27 5.56 -28.56
CA ASN A 125 -5.92 5.59 -28.01
C ASN A 125 -5.84 5.01 -26.59
N VAL A 126 -6.89 5.15 -25.78
CA VAL A 126 -6.94 4.54 -24.44
C VAL A 126 -7.17 3.03 -24.52
N GLN A 127 -7.84 2.57 -25.58
CA GLN A 127 -8.11 1.15 -25.78
C GLN A 127 -6.95 0.40 -26.44
N SER A 128 -5.96 1.10 -27.00
CA SER A 128 -4.81 0.46 -27.62
C SER A 128 -3.79 0.03 -26.56
N GLU A 129 -3.46 -1.26 -26.58
CA GLU A 129 -2.50 -1.87 -25.65
C GLU A 129 -1.10 -1.28 -25.83
N GLU A 130 -0.73 -0.90 -27.05
CA GLU A 130 0.54 -0.26 -27.38
C GLU A 130 0.70 1.13 -26.72
N TYR A 131 -0.36 1.94 -26.68
CA TYR A 131 -0.33 3.25 -26.01
C TYR A 131 -0.17 3.09 -24.50
N ILE A 132 -0.90 2.15 -23.89
CA ILE A 132 -0.80 1.85 -22.46
C ILE A 132 0.61 1.35 -22.13
N ASN A 133 1.16 0.41 -22.91
CA ASN A 133 2.50 -0.14 -22.68
C ASN A 133 3.58 0.95 -22.79
N ASN A 134 3.50 1.82 -23.80
CA ASN A 134 4.41 2.97 -23.92
C ASN A 134 4.26 3.96 -22.76
N CYS A 135 3.04 4.21 -22.26
CA CYS A 135 2.81 5.02 -21.07
C CYS A 135 3.36 4.36 -19.79
N ILE A 136 3.24 3.04 -19.65
CA ILE A 136 3.79 2.30 -18.51
C ILE A 136 5.32 2.36 -18.54
N GLU A 137 5.95 2.04 -19.67
CA GLU A 137 7.41 2.06 -19.82
C GLU A 137 7.99 3.45 -19.57
N SER A 138 7.32 4.50 -20.06
CA SER A 138 7.75 5.87 -19.84
C SER A 138 7.48 6.36 -18.42
N ASN A 139 6.46 5.83 -17.72
CA ASN A 139 6.03 6.32 -16.42
C ASN A 139 5.98 5.23 -15.33
N LEU A 140 7.11 4.51 -15.18
CA LEU A 140 7.34 3.53 -14.11
C LEU A 140 7.55 4.18 -12.71
N ALA A 141 7.38 5.49 -12.58
CA ALA A 141 7.61 6.22 -11.33
C ALA A 141 6.70 5.75 -10.18
N PHE A 142 5.54 5.15 -10.47
CA PHE A 142 4.66 4.57 -9.44
C PHE A 142 5.30 3.39 -8.71
N LEU A 143 6.23 2.67 -9.34
CA LEU A 143 6.93 1.53 -8.73
C LEU A 143 7.75 1.94 -7.51
N ARG A 144 8.14 3.21 -7.36
CA ARG A 144 8.84 3.70 -6.15
C ARG A 144 8.03 3.51 -4.86
N CYS A 145 6.71 3.38 -4.95
CA CYS A 145 5.84 3.17 -3.81
C CYS A 145 5.76 1.70 -3.38
N ILE A 146 6.28 0.78 -4.21
CA ILE A 146 6.30 -0.65 -3.94
C ILE A 146 7.67 -1.01 -3.36
N PRO A 147 7.75 -1.47 -2.09
CA PRO A 147 8.98 -1.97 -1.51
C PRO A 147 9.61 -3.04 -2.38
N ASN A 148 10.93 -3.07 -2.41
CA ASN A 148 11.74 -4.01 -3.20
C ASN A 148 11.60 -3.92 -4.72
N SER A 149 10.85 -2.96 -5.27
CA SER A 149 10.87 -2.70 -6.71
C SER A 149 12.22 -2.12 -7.16
N ALA A 150 12.57 -2.30 -8.44
CA ALA A 150 13.80 -1.73 -8.99
C ALA A 150 13.86 -0.19 -8.83
N TRP A 151 12.73 0.49 -9.03
CA TRP A 151 12.62 1.94 -8.85
C TRP A 151 12.72 2.37 -7.40
N PHE A 152 12.15 1.59 -6.46
CA PHE A 152 12.30 1.83 -5.02
C PHE A 152 13.77 1.81 -4.61
N TRP A 153 14.53 0.79 -5.02
CA TRP A 153 15.96 0.70 -4.70
C TRP A 153 16.79 1.80 -5.36
N SER A 154 16.46 2.17 -6.60
CA SER A 154 17.13 3.28 -7.29
C SER A 154 16.94 4.61 -6.56
N ASP A 155 15.75 4.86 -6.03
CA ASP A 155 15.41 6.04 -5.24
C ASP A 155 16.14 6.03 -3.89
N ARG A 156 16.07 4.91 -3.15
CA ARG A 156 16.77 4.73 -1.86
C ARG A 156 18.28 4.85 -1.98
N LYS A 157 18.86 4.39 -3.09
CA LYS A 157 20.27 4.58 -3.39
C LYS A 157 20.63 6.06 -3.50
N LYS A 158 19.78 6.88 -4.14
CA LYS A 158 20.01 8.34 -4.26
C LYS A 158 19.90 9.02 -2.89
N ASP A 159 18.88 8.68 -2.11
CA ASP A 159 18.72 9.18 -0.73
C ASP A 159 19.95 8.85 0.11
N LEU A 160 20.43 7.61 0.05
CA LEU A 160 21.62 7.17 0.75
C LEU A 160 22.85 8.00 0.35
N PHE A 161 23.10 8.20 -0.94
CA PHE A 161 24.22 9.03 -1.39
C PHE A 161 24.09 10.50 -0.96
N ALA A 162 22.87 11.03 -0.95
CA ALA A 162 22.61 12.39 -0.45
C ALA A 162 22.91 12.49 1.05
N MET A 163 22.48 11.49 1.84
CA MET A 163 22.81 11.41 3.27
C MET A 163 24.31 11.29 3.50
N ILE A 164 25.01 10.44 2.75
CA ILE A 164 26.48 10.30 2.87
C ILE A 164 27.18 11.65 2.60
N ARG A 165 26.70 12.40 1.61
CA ARG A 165 27.24 13.72 1.27
C ARG A 165 26.98 14.77 2.37
N GLN A 166 25.82 14.72 3.03
CA GLN A 166 25.41 15.72 4.02
C GLN A 166 25.87 15.40 5.45
N LEU A 167 25.75 14.13 5.86
CA LEU A 167 25.98 13.66 7.23
C LEU A 167 27.35 12.99 7.40
N GLY A 168 28.04 12.67 6.32
CA GLY A 168 29.33 11.97 6.33
C GLY A 168 29.19 10.45 6.19
N ALA A 169 30.29 9.74 6.45
CA ALA A 169 30.34 8.28 6.30
C ALA A 169 29.34 7.61 7.27
N PRO A 170 28.49 6.68 6.79
CA PRO A 170 27.49 6.04 7.62
C PRO A 170 28.15 5.01 8.53
N THR A 171 27.91 5.09 9.83
CA THR A 171 28.36 4.09 10.80
C THR A 171 27.23 3.09 11.03
N VAL A 172 27.41 1.85 10.60
CA VAL A 172 26.45 0.76 10.84
C VAL A 172 26.86 0.01 12.11
N PHE A 173 25.98 0.00 13.11
CA PHE A 173 26.11 -0.87 14.27
C PHE A 173 25.20 -2.08 14.07
N MET A 174 25.80 -3.27 13.97
CA MET A 174 25.07 -4.53 13.94
C MET A 174 25.24 -5.21 15.29
N THR A 175 24.13 -5.41 16.00
CA THR A 175 24.11 -6.21 17.23
C THR A 175 23.56 -7.58 16.86
N VAL A 176 24.44 -8.59 16.83
CA VAL A 176 24.04 -9.98 16.54
C VAL A 176 23.85 -10.68 17.89
N SER A 177 22.61 -11.07 18.20
CA SER A 177 22.36 -11.97 19.33
C SER A 177 22.60 -13.41 18.88
N ALA A 178 23.52 -14.10 19.53
CA ALA A 178 23.63 -15.55 19.39
C ALA A 178 22.47 -16.21 20.14
N ASN A 179 21.83 -17.19 19.49
CA ASN A 179 20.89 -18.12 20.12
C ASN A 179 21.64 -19.44 20.38
#